data_AF-A0A0A2A4K4-F1
#
_entry.id   AF-A0A0A2A4K4-F1
#
_cell.length_a   1.000
_cell.length_b   1.000
_cell.length_c   1.000
_cell.angle_alpha   90.00
_cell.angle_beta   90.00
_cell.angle_gamma   90.00
#
_symmetry.space_group_name_H-M   'P 1'
#
loop_
_entity.id
_entity.type
_entity.pdbx_description
1 polymer ?
#
loop_
_entity_poly.entity_id
_entity_poly.type
_entity_poly.pdbx_seq_one_letter_code
_entity_poly.pdbx_strand_id
1 'polypeptide(L)'
;MSKLSIQEEKELVSFIKDWLKSHGYTQKDLANELIIRSSRTSEIILKIKELYKKGGMFNIAKNLIKIEQKWLQNIKNDYLETKETTPYNQLDIDSLVNQITQDTCE
;
A
#
# COMPACT_ATOMS: atom_id res chain seq x y z
N MET A 1 -19.50 -26.26 12.99
CA MET A 1 -19.15 -24.88 12.63
C MET A 1 -17.82 -24.55 13.29
N SER A 2 -16.74 -24.55 12.52
CA SER A 2 -15.39 -24.38 13.04
C SER A 2 -15.24 -22.96 13.62
N LYS A 3 -15.08 -22.86 14.93
CA LYS A 3 -14.57 -21.64 15.56
C LYS A 3 -13.07 -21.58 15.23
N LEU A 4 -12.61 -20.41 14.77
CA LEU A 4 -11.19 -20.13 14.67
C LEU A 4 -10.59 -20.36 16.07
N SER A 5 -9.62 -21.26 16.19
CA SER A 5 -8.93 -21.48 17.46
C SER A 5 -8.17 -20.21 17.84
N ILE A 6 -8.00 -19.97 19.15
CA ILE A 6 -7.25 -18.81 19.65
C ILE A 6 -5.82 -18.79 19.09
N GLN A 7 -5.26 -19.97 18.83
CA GLN A 7 -3.95 -20.11 18.20
C GLN A 7 -3.97 -19.67 16.72
N GLU A 8 -4.92 -20.17 15.93
CA GLU A 8 -5.10 -19.79 14.53
C GLU A 8 -5.36 -18.28 14.38
N GLU A 9 -6.10 -17.69 15.33
CA GLU A 9 -6.31 -16.24 15.38
C GLU A 9 -5.00 -15.47 15.59
N LYS A 10 -4.17 -15.91 16.54
CA LYS A 10 -2.87 -15.27 16.81
C LYS A 10 -1.94 -15.41 15.60
N GLU A 11 -1.91 -16.58 14.96
CA GLU A 11 -1.12 -16.80 13.76
C GLU A 11 -1.60 -15.95 12.59
N LEU A 12 -2.92 -15.85 12.37
CA LEU A 12 -3.49 -14.95 11.38
C LEU A 12 -3.10 -13.49 11.65
N VAL A 13 -3.20 -13.03 12.89
CA VAL A 13 -2.81 -11.66 13.26
C VAL A 13 -1.32 -11.43 13.04
N SER A 14 -0.47 -12.41 13.37
CA SER A 14 0.98 -12.31 13.10
C SER A 14 1.25 -12.26 11.61
N PHE A 15 0.66 -13.18 10.84
CA PHE A 15 0.78 -13.22 9.39
C PHE A 15 0.36 -11.90 8.75
N ILE A 16 -0.77 -11.33 9.16
CA ILE A 16 -1.25 -10.04 8.64
C ILE A 16 -0.29 -8.91 8.98
N LYS A 17 0.28 -8.90 10.19
CA LYS A 17 1.29 -7.90 10.57
C LYS A 17 2.54 -8.01 9.71
N ASP A 18 3.07 -9.22 9.53
CA ASP A 18 4.25 -9.46 8.71
C ASP A 18 3.97 -9.13 7.23
N TRP A 19 2.79 -9.50 6.74
CA TRP A 19 2.32 -9.15 5.40
C TRP A 19 2.24 -7.64 5.19
N LEU A 20 1.60 -6.90 6.12
CA LEU A 20 1.55 -5.44 6.07
C LEU A 20 2.96 -4.82 6.07
N LYS A 21 3.84 -5.32 6.93
CA LYS A 21 5.23 -4.87 7.02
C LYS A 21 6.02 -5.14 5.73
N SER A 22 5.82 -6.30 5.11
CA SER A 22 6.49 -6.69 3.87
C SER A 22 6.09 -5.83 2.67
N HIS A 23 4.84 -5.36 2.64
CA HIS A 23 4.33 -4.51 1.56
C HIS A 23 4.43 -3.01 1.86
N GLY A 24 4.89 -2.62 3.06
CA GLY A 24 4.98 -1.21 3.47
C GLY A 24 3.63 -0.55 3.80
N TYR A 25 2.57 -1.34 4.00
CA TYR A 25 1.24 -0.84 4.32
C TYR A 25 0.97 -0.83 5.83
N THR A 26 0.01 0.00 6.24
CA THR A 26 -0.37 0.16 7.64
C THR A 26 -1.72 -0.51 7.97
N GLN A 27 -2.05 -0.61 9.25
CA GLN A 27 -3.36 -1.10 9.70
C GLN A 27 -4.52 -0.21 9.18
N LYS A 28 -4.26 1.07 8.90
CA LYS A 28 -5.25 1.97 8.28
C LYS A 28 -5.54 1.57 6.84
N ASP A 29 -4.53 1.23 6.05
CA ASP A 29 -4.69 0.81 4.67
C ASP A 29 -5.48 -0.48 4.58
N LEU A 30 -5.16 -1.44 5.45
CA LEU A 30 -5.93 -2.67 5.57
C LEU A 30 -7.38 -2.41 5.98
N ALA A 31 -7.62 -1.49 6.91
CA ALA A 31 -8.96 -1.13 7.35
C ALA A 31 -9.78 -0.45 6.23
N ASN A 32 -9.14 0.42 5.44
CA ASN A 32 -9.76 1.03 4.26
C ASN A 32 -10.17 -0.04 3.25
N GLU A 33 -9.30 -1.01 2.98
CA GLU A 33 -9.57 -2.08 2.01
C GLU A 33 -10.62 -3.08 2.48
N LEU A 34 -10.65 -3.38 3.78
CA LEU A 34 -11.71 -4.19 4.39
C LEU A 34 -13.01 -3.40 4.64
N ILE A 35 -13.06 -2.11 4.26
CA ILE A 35 -14.19 -1.18 4.46
C ILE A 35 -14.64 -1.18 5.93
N ILE A 36 -13.67 -1.03 6.83
CA ILE A 36 -13.90 -1.00 8.28
C ILE A 36 -13.81 0.46 8.72
N ARG A 37 -14.78 0.90 9.53
CA ARG A 37 -14.80 2.28 10.05
C ARG A 37 -13.65 2.60 11.01
N SER A 38 -12.94 1.58 11.50
CA SER A 38 -11.87 1.73 12.46
C SER A 38 -10.64 0.96 12.03
N SER A 39 -9.49 1.63 12.12
CA SER A 39 -8.17 1.05 11.94
C SER A 39 -7.68 0.28 13.18
N ARG A 40 -8.54 0.11 14.20
CA ARG A 40 -8.21 -0.68 15.39
C ARG A 40 -8.05 -2.14 15.00
N THR A 41 -6.95 -2.74 15.42
CA THR A 41 -6.66 -4.17 15.23
C THR A 41 -7.83 -5.06 15.66
N SER A 42 -8.52 -4.71 16.74
CA SER A 42 -9.69 -5.45 17.23
C SER A 42 -10.82 -5.54 16.21
N GLU A 43 -11.09 -4.48 15.44
CA GLU A 43 -12.13 -4.49 14.41
C GLU A 43 -11.68 -5.27 13.17
N ILE A 44 -10.40 -5.13 12.79
CA ILE A 44 -9.78 -5.93 11.72
C ILE A 44 -9.92 -7.43 12.06
N ILE A 45 -9.58 -7.82 13.28
CA ILE A 45 -9.72 -9.20 13.76
C ILE A 45 -11.17 -9.67 13.72
N LEU A 46 -12.12 -8.83 14.18
CA LEU A 46 -13.54 -9.17 14.12
C LEU A 46 -14.01 -9.41 12.68
N LYS A 47 -13.62 -8.54 11.74
CA LYS A 47 -13.96 -8.70 10.33
C LYS A 47 -13.40 -10.00 9.75
N ILE A 48 -12.17 -10.35 10.11
CA ILE A 48 -11.53 -11.59 9.66
C ILE A 48 -12.22 -12.82 10.25
N LYS A 49 -12.65 -12.76 11.52
CA LYS A 49 -13.50 -13.79 12.13
C LYS A 49 -14.84 -13.94 11.40
N GLU A 50 -15.46 -12.83 10.98
CA GLU A 50 -16.68 -12.88 10.18
C GLU A 50 -16.43 -13.53 8.81
N LEU A 51 -15.33 -13.17 8.14
CA LEU A 51 -14.92 -13.77 6.86
C LEU A 51 -14.69 -15.27 7.02
N TYR A 52 -14.07 -15.70 8.12
CA TYR A 52 -13.88 -17.11 8.46
C TYR A 52 -15.20 -17.84 8.69
N LYS A 53 -16.14 -17.24 9.42
CA LYS A 53 -17.47 -17.85 9.63
C LYS A 53 -18.25 -18.02 8.32
N LYS A 54 -18.06 -17.12 7.35
CA LYS A 54 -18.78 -17.16 6.07
C LYS A 54 -18.20 -18.15 5.06
N GLY A 55 -16.91 -18.46 5.10
CA GLY A 55 -16.28 -19.33 4.10
C GLY A 55 -14.91 -19.88 4.48
N GLY A 56 -14.62 -19.95 5.78
CA GLY A 56 -13.37 -20.45 6.33
C GLY A 56 -12.14 -19.63 5.94
N MET A 57 -10.99 -20.30 6.02
CA MET A 57 -9.68 -19.74 5.67
C MET A 57 -9.61 -19.27 4.21
N PHE A 58 -10.28 -19.99 3.31
CA PHE A 58 -10.31 -19.65 1.89
C PHE A 58 -10.89 -18.26 1.63
N ASN A 59 -11.97 -17.90 2.34
CA ASN A 59 -12.57 -16.59 2.17
C ASN A 59 -11.67 -15.46 2.69
N ILE A 60 -10.91 -15.70 3.77
CA ILE A 60 -9.88 -14.76 4.23
C ILE A 60 -8.82 -14.58 3.15
N ALA A 61 -8.24 -15.69 2.66
CA ALA A 61 -7.20 -15.66 1.64
C ALA A 61 -7.66 -14.95 0.36
N LYS A 62 -8.89 -15.24 -0.10
CA LYS A 62 -9.48 -14.58 -1.28
C LYS A 62 -9.63 -13.07 -1.09
N ASN A 63 -9.96 -12.61 0.11
CA ASN A 63 -10.00 -11.17 0.40
C ASN A 63 -8.60 -10.57 0.44
N LEU A 64 -7.65 -11.20 1.13
CA LEU A 64 -6.25 -10.73 1.18
C LEU A 64 -5.63 -10.63 -0.22
N ILE A 65 -5.83 -11.64 -1.08
CA ILE A 65 -5.34 -11.63 -2.48
C ILE A 65 -5.96 -10.48 -3.27
N LYS A 66 -7.26 -10.20 -3.10
CA LYS A 66 -7.90 -9.06 -3.77
C LYS A 66 -7.33 -7.72 -3.33
N ILE A 67 -7.02 -7.60 -2.05
CA ILE A 67 -6.39 -6.40 -1.48
C ILE A 67 -4.99 -6.23 -2.07
N GLU A 68 -4.20 -7.30 -2.09
CA GLU A 68 -2.87 -7.30 -2.70
C GLU A 68 -2.92 -6.92 -4.20
N GLN A 69 -3.88 -7.46 -4.95
CA GLN A 69 -4.07 -7.12 -6.35
C GLN A 69 -4.45 -5.65 -6.56
N LYS A 70 -5.25 -5.06 -5.66
CA LYS A 70 -5.55 -3.63 -5.69
C LYS A 70 -4.32 -2.79 -5.40
N TRP A 71 -3.55 -3.14 -4.37
CA TRP A 71 -2.31 -2.46 -4.02
C TRP A 71 -1.31 -2.48 -5.18
N LEU A 72 -1.11 -3.64 -5.82
CA LEU A 72 -0.26 -3.76 -7.01
C LEU A 72 -0.77 -2.93 -8.20
N GLN A 73 -2.10 -2.85 -8.40
CA GLN A 73 -2.67 -1.98 -9.43
C GLN A 73 -2.49 -0.50 -9.10
N ASN A 74 -2.63 -0.12 -7.82
CA ASN A 74 -2.45 1.26 -7.39
C ASN A 74 -0.99 1.69 -7.53
N ILE A 75 -0.02 0.82 -7.20
CA ILE A 75 1.40 1.06 -7.46
C ILE A 75 1.68 1.23 -8.96
N LYS A 76 1.06 0.41 -9.82
CA LYS A 76 1.19 0.57 -11.28
C LYS A 76 0.60 1.88 -11.78
N ASN A 77 -0.54 2.32 -11.23
CA ASN A 77 -1.14 3.59 -11.60
C ASN A 77 -0.31 4.78 -11.11
N ASP A 78 0.25 4.72 -9.90
CA ASP A 78 1.16 5.75 -9.35
C ASP A 78 2.42 5.91 -10.21
N TYR A 79 2.96 4.78 -10.72
CA TYR A 79 4.08 4.76 -11.66
C TYR A 79 3.74 5.23 -13.08
N LEU A 80 2.46 5.18 -13.47
CA LEU A 80 1.98 5.70 -14.76
C LEU A 80 1.63 7.19 -14.67
N GLU A 81 1.08 7.66 -13.56
CA GLU A 81 0.81 9.09 -13.32
C GLU A 81 2.10 9.92 -13.18
N THR A 82 3.21 9.33 -12.73
CA THR A 82 4.51 10.03 -12.72
C THR A 82 5.14 10.22 -14.10
N LYS A 83 4.57 9.65 -15.17
CA LYS A 83 5.09 9.87 -16.54
C LYS A 83 4.46 11.04 -17.29
N GLU A 84 3.48 11.73 -16.72
CA GLU A 84 2.84 12.88 -17.35
C GLU A 84 2.77 14.11 -16.44
N THR A 85 3.89 14.52 -15.84
CA THR A 85 4.06 15.97 -15.57
C THR A 85 5.51 16.39 -15.79
N THR A 86 5.67 17.17 -16.87
CA THR A 86 6.79 18.07 -17.20
C THR A 86 8.15 17.43 -17.47
N PRO A 87 8.70 17.53 -18.70
CA PRO A 87 10.13 17.36 -18.88
C PRO A 87 10.80 18.39 -17.99
N TYR A 88 11.51 17.89 -16.99
CA TYR A 88 12.44 18.63 -16.15
C TYR A 88 13.14 19.66 -17.03
N ASN A 89 12.94 20.96 -16.76
CA ASN A 89 13.70 22.04 -17.37
C ASN A 89 15.16 21.61 -17.33
N GLN A 90 15.67 21.10 -18.46
CA GLN A 90 17.09 20.99 -18.68
C GLN A 90 17.55 22.42 -18.56
N LEU A 91 18.18 22.74 -17.43
CA LEU A 91 18.89 23.99 -17.24
C LEU A 91 19.68 24.19 -18.52
N ASP A 92 19.30 25.22 -19.27
CA ASP A 92 19.92 25.59 -20.53
C ASP A 92 21.35 26.01 -20.18
N ILE A 93 22.26 25.03 -20.22
CA ILE A 93 23.65 25.18 -19.75
C ILE A 93 24.32 26.28 -20.58
N ASP A 94 23.93 26.43 -21.85
CA ASP A 94 24.37 27.51 -22.73
C ASP A 94 24.00 28.90 -22.18
N SER A 95 22.78 29.10 -21.65
CA SER A 95 22.41 30.37 -21.00
C SER A 95 23.22 30.66 -19.73
N LEU A 96 23.62 29.63 -18.97
CA LEU A 96 24.43 29.80 -17.76
C LEU A 96 25.89 30.15 -18.10
N VAL A 97 26.45 29.49 -19.11
CA VAL A 97 27.82 29.73 -19.59
C VAL A 97 27.95 31.14 -20.17
N ASN A 98 26.92 31.62 -20.89
CA ASN A 98 26.96 32.97 -21.46
C ASN A 98 26.94 34.07 -20.37
N GLN A 99 26.22 33.87 -19.25
CA GLN A 99 26.25 34.79 -18.11
C GLN A 99 27.61 34.80 -17.41
N ILE A 100 28.21 33.63 -17.16
CA ILE A 100 29.54 33.55 -16.52
C ILE A 100 30.62 34.23 -17.38
N THR A 101 30.51 34.12 -18.70
CA THR A 101 31.47 34.74 -19.62
C THR A 101 31.33 36.27 -19.63
N GLN A 102 30.13 36.82 -19.39
CA GLN A 102 29.93 38.27 -19.23
C GLN A 102 30.50 38.80 -17.90
N ASP A 103 30.32 38.09 -16.79
CA ASP A 103 30.86 38.50 -15.48
C ASP A 103 32.40 38.39 -15.37
N THR A 104 33.06 37.67 -16.30
CA THR A 104 34.53 37.53 -16.31
C THR A 104 35.21 38.54 -17.26
N CYS A 105 34.43 39.39 -17.96
CA CYS A 105 34.94 40.44 -18.83
C CYS A 105 34.69 41.84 -18.26
N GLU A 106 35.26 42.15 -17.08
CA GLU A 106 35.64 43.51 -16.65
C GLU A 106 37.08 43.50 -16.11
#